data_AF-A0A8H3DJR3-F1
#
_entry.id   AF-A0A8H3DJR3-F1
#
_cell.length_a   1.000
_cell.length_b   1.000
_cell.length_c   1.000
_cell.angle_alpha   90.00
_cell.angle_beta   90.00
_cell.angle_gamma   90.00
#
_symmetry.space_group_name_H-M   'P 1'
#
loop_
_entity.id
_entity.type
_entity.pdbx_description
1 polymer ?
#
loop_
_entity_poly.entity_id
_entity_poly.type
_entity_poly.pdbx_seq_one_letter_code
_entity_poly.pdbx_strand_id
1 'polypeptide(L)'
;MKPATRKRKAVKYRKSRKRQQTEHSNNHEAQEHELEDQIEIALDIGEDAGDRDSDIDAEDDSGLSGDMAALDADRALHDTFVIKETTTEAVQFARNVLKLAISDSMLIMARGVLSKAASLARKLHDSPTLKAKFEALIEASLSQLKTARRALARRVPTRWNSDYECLLSLWELRPCVEMLTADSENNLQHLALDKEQWVILEQLIWVLKIFKEVSDLFSRADEPLVHQVIPMFVRIRRRLEAVRKDEQGRLHPLVRAAAHSALLVDNKYMDAFADSEVYWIALGLFTYKASSGVDAATINLQLQEEEEESEDEWIPNNRPLRQSADVNSIETYLRTEPVSQKGVRLAGGPLKYWDTQKSLMSCSDLARFAIDYLSAPASSVEVERAFSCGRLMTNHLQHQMSSETFQAKMALRSWYKTPLLRDVSELATVLGDHIRDIDPNE
;
A
#
# COMPACT_ATOMS: atom_id res chain seq x y z
N MET A 1 -32.68 6.93 -34.99
CA MET A 1 -32.13 5.57 -34.76
C MET A 1 -32.08 5.34 -33.25
N LYS A 2 -32.74 4.30 -32.74
CA LYS A 2 -32.86 4.04 -31.30
C LYS A 2 -31.58 3.38 -30.76
N PRO A 3 -31.08 3.72 -29.55
CA PRO A 3 -29.90 3.09 -28.98
C PRO A 3 -30.22 1.71 -28.40
N ALA A 4 -29.33 0.75 -28.62
CA ALA A 4 -29.46 -0.63 -28.17
C ALA A 4 -29.19 -0.74 -26.66
N THR A 5 -30.19 -1.19 -25.91
CA THR A 5 -30.09 -1.52 -24.48
C THR A 5 -29.38 -2.85 -24.28
N ARG A 6 -28.15 -2.81 -23.73
CA ARG A 6 -27.40 -4.02 -23.36
C ARG A 6 -27.89 -4.51 -21.99
N LYS A 7 -28.49 -5.70 -21.96
CA LYS A 7 -29.05 -6.34 -20.76
C LYS A 7 -27.97 -6.61 -19.72
N ARG A 8 -28.16 -6.10 -18.50
CA ARG A 8 -27.39 -6.48 -17.30
C ARG A 8 -27.60 -7.98 -17.00
N LYS A 9 -26.53 -8.77 -16.94
CA LYS A 9 -26.59 -10.15 -16.43
C LYS A 9 -26.60 -10.08 -14.90
N ALA A 10 -27.71 -10.51 -14.29
CA ALA A 10 -27.80 -10.70 -12.85
C ALA A 10 -27.00 -11.95 -12.44
N VAL A 11 -25.99 -11.76 -11.59
CA VAL A 11 -25.28 -12.86 -10.94
C VAL A 11 -26.16 -13.35 -9.79
N LYS A 12 -26.66 -14.60 -9.89
CA LYS A 12 -27.44 -15.24 -8.82
C LYS A 12 -26.50 -15.80 -7.76
N TYR A 13 -26.59 -15.29 -6.54
CA TYR A 13 -25.93 -15.85 -5.36
C TYR A 13 -26.58 -17.19 -5.00
N ARG A 14 -25.80 -18.29 -4.97
CA ARG A 14 -26.29 -19.62 -4.58
C ARG A 14 -26.12 -19.75 -3.06
N LYS A 15 -27.23 -19.72 -2.32
CA LYS A 15 -27.24 -20.02 -0.86
C LYS A 15 -26.68 -21.42 -0.62
N SER A 16 -25.58 -21.51 0.14
CA SER A 16 -25.03 -22.78 0.61
C SER A 16 -26.03 -23.50 1.52
N ARG A 17 -26.34 -24.75 1.17
CA ARG A 17 -27.17 -25.66 1.98
C ARG A 17 -26.33 -26.23 3.13
N LYS A 18 -26.92 -26.24 4.32
CA LYS A 18 -26.43 -26.88 5.55
C LYS A 18 -26.00 -28.34 5.31
N ARG A 19 -24.89 -28.72 5.94
CA ARG A 19 -24.38 -30.09 6.11
C ARG A 19 -25.48 -31.01 6.65
N GLN A 20 -25.65 -32.18 6.02
CA GLN A 20 -26.26 -33.37 6.62
C GLN A 20 -25.25 -34.52 6.59
N GLN A 21 -25.40 -35.37 7.60
CA GLN A 21 -24.50 -36.41 8.10
C GLN A 21 -24.10 -37.51 7.11
N THR A 22 -22.93 -38.04 7.44
CA THR A 22 -22.24 -39.27 7.04
C THR A 22 -23.14 -40.49 6.79
N GLU A 23 -22.85 -41.24 5.73
CA GLU A 23 -22.95 -42.71 5.74
C GLU A 23 -22.03 -43.34 4.66
N HIS A 24 -21.36 -44.43 5.04
CA HIS A 24 -20.41 -45.21 4.25
C HIS A 24 -21.06 -45.98 3.09
N SER A 25 -20.34 -46.12 1.98
CA SER A 25 -20.22 -47.42 1.26
C SER A 25 -19.06 -47.42 0.26
N ASN A 26 -18.30 -48.52 0.31
CA ASN A 26 -17.24 -48.90 -0.62
C ASN A 26 -17.76 -49.11 -2.05
N ASN A 27 -16.95 -48.79 -3.06
CA ASN A 27 -16.67 -49.73 -4.15
C ASN A 27 -15.44 -49.34 -4.98
N HIS A 28 -14.81 -50.40 -5.47
CA HIS A 28 -13.55 -50.51 -6.20
C HIS A 28 -13.59 -50.00 -7.66
N GLU A 29 -12.37 -49.72 -8.16
CA GLU A 29 -11.91 -49.75 -9.56
C GLU A 29 -12.23 -48.59 -10.52
N ALA A 30 -11.21 -47.76 -10.77
CA ALA A 30 -10.62 -47.55 -12.11
C ALA A 30 -9.33 -46.72 -11.99
N GLN A 31 -8.19 -47.35 -12.28
CA GLN A 31 -6.95 -46.66 -12.69
C GLN A 31 -7.12 -46.20 -14.14
N GLU A 32 -6.74 -44.96 -14.46
CA GLU A 32 -5.74 -44.63 -15.48
C GLU A 32 -5.60 -43.10 -15.69
N HIS A 33 -4.35 -42.65 -15.55
CA HIS A 33 -3.72 -41.54 -16.28
C HIS A 33 -4.37 -40.15 -16.30
N GLU A 34 -3.93 -39.30 -15.37
CA GLU A 34 -3.63 -37.88 -15.64
C GLU A 34 -2.64 -37.38 -14.57
N LEU A 35 -1.34 -37.48 -14.88
CA LEU A 35 -0.28 -36.75 -14.18
C LEU A 35 -0.37 -35.29 -14.63
N GLU A 36 -1.30 -34.54 -14.05
CA GLU A 36 -1.17 -33.08 -14.00
C GLU A 36 -0.22 -32.75 -12.84
N ASP A 37 0.98 -32.26 -13.19
CA ASP A 37 1.92 -31.63 -12.25
C ASP A 37 1.24 -30.40 -11.61
N GLN A 38 0.43 -30.65 -10.59
CA GLN A 38 -0.07 -29.62 -9.70
C GLN A 38 1.10 -29.17 -8.85
N ILE A 39 1.75 -28.07 -9.25
CA ILE A 39 2.64 -27.32 -8.37
C ILE A 39 1.76 -26.84 -7.21
N GLU A 40 1.81 -27.56 -6.09
CA GLU A 40 1.22 -27.15 -4.84
C GLU A 40 2.04 -25.95 -4.32
N ILE A 41 1.65 -24.75 -4.76
CA ILE A 41 2.14 -23.50 -4.19
C ILE A 41 1.49 -23.40 -2.80
N ALA A 42 2.11 -24.07 -1.83
CA ALA A 42 1.92 -23.75 -0.42
C ALA A 42 2.53 -22.37 -0.21
N LEU A 43 1.66 -21.37 -0.09
CA LEU A 43 2.04 -20.09 0.47
C LEU A 43 2.20 -20.33 1.96
N ASP A 44 3.44 -20.29 2.45
CA ASP A 44 3.74 -20.21 3.88
C ASP A 44 3.32 -18.81 4.37
N ILE A 45 2.02 -18.54 4.33
CA ILE A 45 1.38 -17.59 5.21
C ILE A 45 1.40 -18.32 6.52
N GLY A 46 2.48 -18.13 7.29
CA GLY A 46 2.79 -18.91 8.48
C GLY A 46 1.52 -19.36 9.17
N GLU A 47 1.21 -20.65 9.00
CA GLU A 47 0.16 -21.27 9.78
C GLU A 47 0.57 -21.03 11.22
N ASP A 48 -0.23 -20.22 11.88
CA ASP A 48 -0.21 -20.00 13.32
C ASP A 48 -0.57 -21.34 13.95
N ALA A 49 0.41 -22.24 13.98
CA ALA A 49 0.39 -23.46 14.75
C ALA A 49 0.49 -23.00 16.19
N GLY A 50 -0.69 -22.80 16.78
CA GLY A 50 -0.84 -22.36 18.15
C GLY A 50 0.01 -23.20 19.08
N ASP A 51 0.83 -22.50 19.85
CA ASP A 51 1.12 -22.93 21.20
C ASP A 51 0.59 -21.84 22.14
N ARG A 52 -0.24 -22.29 23.07
CA ARG A 52 -0.92 -21.46 24.07
C ARG A 52 0.06 -21.09 25.18
N ASP A 53 -0.33 -20.04 25.89
CA ASP A 53 0.19 -19.49 27.15
C ASP A 53 1.30 -18.45 27.01
N SER A 54 1.24 -17.29 27.68
CA SER A 54 0.25 -16.73 28.61
C SER A 54 0.53 -15.22 28.75
N ASP A 55 -0.48 -14.49 29.23
CA ASP A 55 -0.44 -13.10 29.70
C ASP A 55 -0.79 -12.03 28.66
N ILE A 56 -2.07 -11.95 28.28
CA ILE A 56 -2.86 -10.71 28.27
C ILE A 56 -4.27 -11.14 28.67
N ASP A 57 -4.75 -10.66 29.82
CA ASP A 57 -6.14 -10.81 30.25
C ASP A 57 -7.09 -10.28 29.18
N ALA A 58 -7.79 -11.19 28.52
CA ALA A 58 -8.88 -10.90 27.61
C ALA A 58 -10.15 -11.56 28.15
N GLU A 59 -10.93 -10.80 28.92
CA GLU A 59 -12.34 -11.12 29.11
C GLU A 59 -13.18 -10.31 28.12
N ASP A 60 -13.77 -11.07 27.20
CA ASP A 60 -15.13 -10.98 26.62
C ASP A 60 -15.74 -9.57 26.39
N ASP A 61 -15.71 -9.13 25.13
CA ASP A 61 -16.78 -8.29 24.57
C ASP A 61 -17.23 -8.85 23.21
N SER A 62 -18.08 -9.87 23.30
CA SER A 62 -18.74 -10.52 22.18
C SER A 62 -19.92 -9.66 21.68
N GLY A 63 -19.64 -8.74 20.76
CA GLY A 63 -20.71 -7.96 20.12
C GLY A 63 -20.49 -7.52 18.67
N LEU A 64 -19.26 -7.19 18.26
CA LEU A 64 -19.02 -6.55 16.96
C LEU A 64 -17.80 -7.08 16.18
N SER A 65 -17.11 -8.11 16.68
CA SER A 65 -15.85 -8.61 16.10
C SER A 65 -16.01 -9.67 15.00
N GLY A 66 -17.16 -10.36 14.94
CA GLY A 66 -17.37 -11.48 14.01
C GLY A 66 -17.36 -11.09 12.53
N ASP A 67 -17.98 -9.97 12.18
CA ASP A 67 -18.09 -9.53 10.79
C ASP A 67 -16.77 -8.95 10.24
N MET A 68 -15.99 -8.23 11.06
CA MET A 68 -14.67 -7.76 10.63
C MET A 68 -13.66 -8.91 10.47
N ALA A 69 -13.67 -9.89 11.36
CA ALA A 69 -12.81 -11.06 11.25
C ALA A 69 -13.14 -11.91 10.01
N ALA A 70 -14.43 -12.04 9.67
CA ALA A 70 -14.86 -12.74 8.46
C ALA A 70 -14.46 -12.01 7.17
N LEU A 71 -14.58 -10.68 7.14
CA LEU A 71 -14.16 -9.87 5.99
C LEU A 71 -12.64 -9.91 5.76
N ASP A 72 -11.85 -9.94 6.84
CA ASP A 72 -10.39 -10.03 6.75
C ASP A 72 -9.93 -11.43 6.28
N ALA A 73 -10.63 -12.48 6.70
CA ALA A 73 -10.40 -13.85 6.21
C ALA A 73 -10.70 -13.98 4.71
N ASP A 74 -11.82 -13.42 4.23
CA ASP A 74 -12.16 -13.44 2.80
C ASP A 74 -11.16 -12.65 1.95
N ARG A 75 -10.68 -11.50 2.46
CA ARG A 75 -9.61 -10.73 1.82
C ARG A 75 -8.30 -11.50 1.77
N ALA A 76 -7.89 -12.10 2.87
CA ALA A 76 -6.67 -12.91 2.93
C ALA A 76 -6.73 -14.10 1.95
N LEU A 77 -7.88 -14.77 1.83
CA LEU A 77 -8.09 -15.84 0.85
C LEU A 77 -8.01 -15.32 -0.59
N HIS A 78 -8.62 -14.16 -0.88
CA HIS A 78 -8.52 -13.54 -2.20
C HIS A 78 -7.07 -13.21 -2.56
N ASP A 79 -6.33 -12.57 -1.65
CA ASP A 79 -4.94 -12.17 -1.88
C ASP A 79 -4.05 -13.40 -2.07
N THR A 80 -4.25 -14.45 -1.28
CA THR A 80 -3.58 -15.75 -1.42
C THR A 80 -3.81 -16.35 -2.80
N PHE A 81 -5.05 -16.33 -3.28
CA PHE A 81 -5.40 -16.83 -4.60
C PHE A 81 -4.74 -16.01 -5.71
N VAL A 82 -4.85 -14.68 -5.65
CA VAL A 82 -4.25 -13.77 -6.63
C VAL A 82 -2.73 -13.96 -6.69
N ILE A 83 -2.05 -14.03 -5.54
CA ILE A 83 -0.60 -14.25 -5.48
C ILE A 83 -0.22 -15.58 -6.12
N LYS A 84 -0.97 -16.65 -5.82
CA LYS A 84 -0.72 -17.99 -6.37
C LYS A 84 -0.90 -18.01 -7.89
N GLU A 85 -1.99 -17.41 -8.38
CA GLU A 85 -2.30 -17.32 -9.80
C GLU A 85 -1.22 -16.54 -10.56
N THR A 86 -0.95 -15.29 -10.15
CA THR A 86 0.01 -14.42 -10.84
C THR A 86 1.44 -14.93 -10.76
N THR A 87 1.83 -15.57 -9.65
CA THR A 87 3.16 -16.19 -9.52
C THR A 87 3.32 -17.36 -10.50
N THR A 88 2.29 -18.20 -10.64
CA THR A 88 2.32 -19.34 -11.58
C THR A 88 2.48 -18.84 -13.01
N GLU A 89 1.65 -17.89 -13.41
CA GLU A 89 1.71 -17.28 -14.74
C GLU A 89 3.06 -16.60 -15.00
N ALA A 90 3.59 -15.87 -14.02
CA ALA A 90 4.87 -15.19 -14.16
C ALA A 90 6.06 -16.15 -14.31
N VAL A 91 6.07 -17.27 -13.60
CA VAL A 91 7.11 -18.31 -13.77
C VAL A 91 7.00 -18.95 -15.16
N GLN A 92 5.79 -19.25 -15.63
CA GLN A 92 5.57 -19.76 -16.98
C GLN A 92 6.01 -18.76 -18.05
N PHE A 93 5.67 -17.47 -17.89
CA PHE A 93 6.13 -16.40 -18.77
C PHE A 93 7.66 -16.30 -18.80
N ALA A 94 8.30 -16.33 -17.63
CA ALA A 94 9.75 -16.26 -17.53
C ALA A 94 10.45 -17.47 -18.21
N ARG A 95 9.93 -18.68 -18.04
CA ARG A 95 10.45 -19.90 -18.71
C ARG A 95 10.21 -19.88 -20.22
N ASN A 96 8.99 -19.55 -20.65
CA ASN A 96 8.55 -19.76 -22.03
C ASN A 96 8.83 -18.57 -22.95
N VAL A 97 8.66 -17.34 -22.45
CA VAL A 97 8.80 -16.10 -23.23
C VAL A 97 10.20 -15.51 -23.06
N LEU A 98 10.64 -15.34 -21.80
CA LEU A 98 11.97 -14.78 -21.53
C LEU A 98 13.11 -15.82 -21.63
N LYS A 99 12.77 -17.11 -21.80
CA LYS A 99 13.73 -18.23 -21.89
C LYS A 99 14.70 -18.31 -20.71
N LEU A 100 14.22 -17.94 -19.52
CA LEU A 100 15.02 -17.98 -18.29
C LEU A 100 15.03 -19.39 -17.70
N ALA A 101 16.22 -19.86 -17.32
CA ALA A 101 16.39 -21.13 -16.64
C ALA A 101 15.96 -21.00 -15.17
N ILE A 102 14.68 -21.29 -14.88
CA ILE A 102 14.12 -21.30 -13.53
C ILE A 102 13.81 -22.73 -13.12
N SER A 103 14.60 -23.28 -12.20
CA SER A 103 14.38 -24.59 -11.61
C SER A 103 13.49 -24.53 -10.37
N ASP A 104 12.92 -25.66 -9.94
CA ASP A 104 12.07 -25.70 -8.75
C ASP A 104 12.89 -25.56 -7.45
N SER A 105 14.16 -25.98 -7.45
CA SER A 105 15.07 -25.72 -6.32
C SER A 105 15.33 -24.23 -6.11
N MET A 106 15.46 -23.44 -7.19
CA MET A 106 15.56 -21.98 -7.10
C MET A 106 14.29 -21.38 -6.47
N LEU A 107 13.10 -21.86 -6.86
CA LEU A 107 11.83 -21.39 -6.30
C LEU A 107 11.74 -21.67 -4.80
N ILE A 108 12.11 -22.88 -4.36
CA ILE A 108 12.13 -23.26 -2.94
C ILE A 108 13.11 -22.37 -2.17
N MET A 109 14.33 -22.17 -2.71
CA MET A 109 15.34 -21.32 -2.08
C MET A 109 14.87 -19.87 -1.92
N ALA A 110 14.24 -19.28 -2.94
CA ALA A 110 13.77 -17.91 -2.89
C ALA A 110 12.61 -17.71 -1.91
N ARG A 111 11.68 -18.67 -1.80
CA ARG A 111 10.60 -18.64 -0.79
C ARG A 111 11.14 -18.54 0.63
N GLY A 112 12.29 -19.18 0.89
CA GLY A 112 12.93 -19.16 2.19
C GLY A 112 13.53 -17.81 2.61
N VAL A 113 13.74 -16.86 1.70
CA VAL A 113 14.46 -15.60 2.01
C VAL A 113 13.68 -14.75 3.01
N LEU A 114 12.40 -14.46 2.71
CA LEU A 114 11.58 -13.60 3.56
C LEU A 114 11.19 -14.31 4.86
N SER A 115 10.91 -15.61 4.84
CA SER A 115 10.56 -16.38 6.03
C SER A 115 11.73 -16.51 7.00
N LYS A 116 12.95 -16.73 6.50
CA LYS A 116 14.18 -16.71 7.33
C LYS A 116 14.41 -15.33 7.94
N ALA A 117 14.31 -14.26 7.15
CA ALA A 117 14.48 -12.89 7.61
C ALA A 117 13.49 -12.53 8.73
N ALA A 118 12.19 -12.80 8.50
CA ALA A 118 11.13 -12.54 9.46
C ALA A 118 11.28 -13.37 10.75
N SER A 119 11.66 -14.64 10.62
CA SER A 119 11.87 -15.53 11.76
C SER A 119 13.06 -15.11 12.61
N LEU A 120 14.16 -14.69 11.98
CA LEU A 120 15.33 -14.19 12.69
C LEU A 120 15.01 -12.90 13.45
N ALA A 121 14.34 -11.94 12.79
CA ALA A 121 13.90 -10.71 13.44
C ALA A 121 13.00 -11.00 14.64
N ARG A 122 12.00 -11.87 14.49
CA ARG A 122 11.10 -12.28 15.58
C ARG A 122 11.87 -12.89 16.76
N LYS A 123 12.71 -13.90 16.52
CA LYS A 123 13.51 -14.55 17.58
C LYS A 123 14.40 -13.56 18.34
N LEU A 124 15.02 -12.61 17.63
CA LEU A 124 15.84 -11.57 18.25
C LEU A 124 15.05 -10.61 19.12
N HIS A 125 13.81 -10.32 18.77
CA HIS A 125 13.00 -9.44 19.59
C HIS A 125 12.33 -10.15 20.77
N ASP A 126 11.99 -11.43 20.63
CA ASP A 126 11.27 -12.19 21.65
C ASP A 126 12.23 -12.81 22.70
N SER A 127 13.52 -12.98 22.35
CA SER A 127 14.55 -13.51 23.26
C SER A 127 15.47 -12.38 23.77
N PRO A 128 15.39 -12.00 25.07
CA PRO A 128 16.26 -10.99 25.65
C PRO A 128 17.75 -11.36 25.57
N THR A 129 18.08 -12.65 25.66
CA THR A 129 19.46 -13.14 25.61
C THR A 129 20.05 -13.02 24.20
N LEU A 130 19.32 -13.44 23.17
CA LEU A 130 19.76 -13.27 21.78
C LEU A 130 19.81 -11.79 21.39
N LYS A 131 18.86 -10.98 21.88
CA LYS A 131 18.86 -9.53 21.69
C LYS A 131 20.13 -8.89 22.22
N ALA A 132 20.48 -9.17 23.48
CA ALA A 132 21.68 -8.61 24.11
C ALA A 132 22.97 -9.07 23.41
N LYS A 133 23.05 -10.35 23.01
CA LYS A 133 24.18 -10.86 22.20
C LYS A 133 24.30 -10.12 20.87
N PHE A 134 23.19 -9.91 20.17
CA PHE A 134 23.18 -9.21 18.88
C PHE A 134 23.54 -7.73 19.01
N GLU A 135 23.03 -7.05 20.04
CA GLU A 135 23.41 -5.66 20.34
C GLU A 135 24.92 -5.55 20.64
N ALA A 136 25.50 -6.50 21.37
CA ALA A 136 26.94 -6.55 21.60
C ALA A 136 27.75 -6.77 20.31
N LEU A 137 27.27 -7.61 19.38
CA LEU A 137 27.88 -7.79 18.06
C LEU A 137 27.82 -6.51 17.22
N ILE A 138 26.71 -5.77 17.29
CA ILE A 138 26.56 -4.48 16.61
C ILE A 138 27.54 -3.46 17.17
N GLU A 139 27.63 -3.35 18.50
CA GLU A 139 28.53 -2.42 19.18
C GLU A 139 30.00 -2.71 18.82
N ALA A 140 30.38 -3.99 18.79
CA ALA A 140 31.72 -4.41 18.38
C ALA A 140 32.02 -4.12 16.89
N SER A 141 31.00 -3.99 16.05
CA SER A 141 31.12 -3.85 14.59
C SER A 141 30.83 -2.43 14.07
N LEU A 142 30.63 -1.44 14.95
CA LEU A 142 30.20 -0.08 14.55
C LEU A 142 31.11 0.58 13.51
N SER A 143 32.41 0.33 13.56
CA SER A 143 33.38 0.89 12.59
C SER A 143 33.24 0.30 11.18
N GLN A 144 32.64 -0.89 11.05
CA GLN A 144 32.45 -1.59 9.78
C GLN A 144 31.05 -1.39 9.20
N LEU A 145 30.07 -1.07 10.06
CA LEU A 145 28.67 -0.88 9.66
C LEU A 145 28.45 0.53 9.10
N LYS A 146 27.74 0.62 7.97
CA LYS A 146 27.31 1.90 7.37
C LYS A 146 25.92 2.35 7.82
N THR A 147 25.43 1.80 8.93
CA THR A 147 24.06 2.03 9.42
C THR A 147 24.05 2.44 10.90
N ALA A 148 23.06 3.23 11.27
CA ALA A 148 22.76 3.57 12.66
C ALA A 148 21.78 2.57 13.32
N ARG A 149 21.32 1.54 12.59
CA ARG A 149 20.40 0.54 13.15
C ARG A 149 21.04 -0.23 14.31
N ARG A 150 20.20 -0.57 15.28
CA ARG A 150 20.57 -1.34 16.48
C ARG A 150 19.73 -2.61 16.67
N ALA A 151 18.80 -2.87 15.77
CA ALA A 151 17.96 -4.06 15.77
C ALA A 151 17.48 -4.36 14.35
N LEU A 152 17.11 -5.62 14.10
CA LEU A 152 16.36 -5.99 12.91
C LEU A 152 14.93 -5.44 13.00
N ALA A 153 14.37 -4.98 11.89
CA ALA A 153 12.98 -4.57 11.83
C ALA A 153 12.06 -5.80 11.82
N ARG A 154 11.00 -5.78 12.65
CA ARG A 154 9.98 -6.83 12.65
C ARG A 154 9.14 -6.74 11.37
N ARG A 155 8.87 -7.89 10.75
CA ARG A 155 7.85 -8.02 9.71
C ARG A 155 6.46 -7.87 10.34
N VAL A 156 5.59 -7.09 9.71
CA VAL A 156 4.19 -6.92 10.12
C VAL A 156 3.32 -7.14 8.89
N PRO A 157 2.64 -8.30 8.76
CA PRO A 157 1.91 -8.66 7.54
C PRO A 157 0.90 -7.60 7.07
N THR A 158 0.28 -6.89 8.01
CA THR A 158 -0.72 -5.85 7.74
C THR A 158 -0.13 -4.48 7.39
N ARG A 159 1.21 -4.31 7.42
CA ARG A 159 1.88 -3.03 7.15
C ARG A 159 2.74 -3.13 5.89
N TRP A 160 2.30 -2.46 4.82
CA TRP A 160 2.84 -2.57 3.47
C TRP A 160 4.37 -2.43 3.36
N ASN A 161 4.98 -1.51 4.11
CA ASN A 161 6.42 -1.24 4.04
C ASN A 161 7.26 -2.12 4.98
N SER A 162 6.67 -3.01 5.78
CA SER A 162 7.40 -3.79 6.78
C SER A 162 8.33 -4.84 6.17
N ASP A 163 7.97 -5.42 5.01
CA ASP A 163 8.81 -6.38 4.30
C ASP A 163 10.11 -5.72 3.81
N TYR A 164 10.01 -4.52 3.23
CA TYR A 164 11.15 -3.72 2.85
C TYR A 164 12.06 -3.44 4.06
N GLU A 165 11.49 -2.94 5.16
CA GLU A 165 12.27 -2.57 6.35
C GLU A 165 12.94 -3.79 6.99
N CYS A 166 12.27 -4.94 7.00
CA CYS A 166 12.82 -6.19 7.51
C CYS A 166 14.04 -6.62 6.70
N LEU A 167 13.91 -6.73 5.37
CA LEU A 167 15.01 -7.12 4.50
C LEU A 167 16.15 -6.10 4.52
N LEU A 168 15.85 -4.80 4.49
CA LEU A 168 16.86 -3.74 4.55
C LEU A 168 17.66 -3.82 5.85
N SER A 169 16.98 -3.98 7.00
CA SER A 169 17.68 -4.10 8.29
C SER A 169 18.59 -5.33 8.36
N LEU A 170 18.18 -6.43 7.74
CA LEU A 170 18.96 -7.66 7.67
C LEU A 170 20.22 -7.48 6.82
N TRP A 171 20.10 -6.80 5.67
CA TRP A 171 21.21 -6.49 4.79
C TRP A 171 22.19 -5.48 5.43
N GLU A 172 21.68 -4.41 6.04
CA GLU A 172 22.51 -3.39 6.70
C GLU A 172 23.30 -3.95 7.89
N LEU A 173 22.74 -4.92 8.61
CA LEU A 173 23.38 -5.60 9.75
C LEU A 173 23.96 -6.97 9.38
N ARG A 174 24.18 -7.23 8.08
CA ARG A 174 24.66 -8.52 7.56
C ARG A 174 25.86 -9.10 8.30
N PRO A 175 26.95 -8.35 8.59
CA PRO A 175 28.09 -8.92 9.31
C PRO A 175 27.70 -9.49 10.68
N CYS A 176 26.86 -8.77 11.42
CA CYS A 176 26.37 -9.20 12.72
C CYS A 176 25.43 -10.41 12.61
N VAL A 177 24.58 -10.45 11.56
CA VAL A 177 23.68 -11.57 11.28
C VAL A 177 24.47 -12.84 10.96
N GLU A 178 25.49 -12.74 10.11
CA GLU A 178 26.36 -13.87 9.75
C GLU A 178 27.11 -14.40 10.98
N MET A 179 27.66 -13.51 11.83
CA MET A 179 28.30 -13.93 13.08
C MET A 179 27.32 -14.62 14.06
N LEU A 180 26.14 -14.03 14.26
CA LEU A 180 25.13 -14.56 15.17
C LEU A 180 24.62 -15.94 14.74
N THR A 181 24.41 -16.13 13.43
CA THR A 181 23.89 -17.39 12.86
C THR A 181 24.96 -18.46 12.70
N ALA A 182 26.25 -18.08 12.62
CA ALA A 182 27.36 -19.02 12.59
C ALA A 182 27.69 -19.60 13.98
N ASP A 183 27.40 -18.87 15.06
CA ASP A 183 27.60 -19.34 16.43
C ASP A 183 26.62 -20.47 16.78
N SER A 184 27.19 -21.65 17.05
CA SER A 184 26.41 -22.85 17.31
C SER A 184 25.60 -22.82 18.59
N GLU A 185 25.99 -22.00 19.56
CA GLU A 185 25.27 -21.87 20.83
C GLU A 185 23.90 -21.22 20.65
N ASN A 186 23.69 -20.46 19.57
CA ASN A 186 22.46 -19.72 19.36
C ASN A 186 21.37 -20.57 18.67
N ASN A 187 21.71 -21.73 18.10
CA ASN A 187 20.77 -22.60 17.38
C ASN A 187 20.03 -21.90 16.21
N LEU A 188 20.71 -21.00 15.50
CA LEU A 188 20.14 -20.17 14.40
C LEU A 188 20.65 -20.55 13.00
N GLN A 189 21.44 -21.61 12.85
CA GLN A 189 22.09 -21.99 11.59
C GLN A 189 21.10 -22.28 10.47
N HIS A 190 19.92 -22.84 10.80
CA HIS A 190 18.84 -23.09 9.84
C HIS A 190 18.26 -21.79 9.22
N LEU A 191 18.42 -20.65 9.91
CA LEU A 191 18.01 -19.33 9.44
C LEU A 191 19.12 -18.59 8.69
N ALA A 192 20.33 -19.14 8.62
CA ALA A 192 21.41 -18.55 7.84
C ALA A 192 21.02 -18.52 6.36
N LEU A 193 21.26 -17.36 5.72
CA LEU A 193 21.08 -17.17 4.29
C LEU A 193 22.34 -17.60 3.57
N ASP A 194 22.18 -18.38 2.50
CA ASP A 194 23.30 -18.71 1.62
C ASP A 194 23.67 -17.53 0.70
N LYS A 195 24.74 -17.70 -0.09
CA LYS A 195 25.25 -16.65 -0.98
C LYS A 195 24.22 -16.21 -2.02
N GLU A 196 23.43 -17.13 -2.55
CA GLU A 196 22.43 -16.84 -3.58
C GLU A 196 21.21 -16.14 -2.98
N GLN A 197 20.79 -16.57 -1.79
CA GLN A 197 19.75 -15.91 -1.01
C GLN A 197 20.11 -14.46 -0.66
N TRP A 198 21.36 -14.17 -0.31
CA TRP A 198 21.83 -12.79 -0.09
C TRP A 198 21.76 -11.94 -1.36
N VAL A 199 22.08 -12.49 -2.52
CA VAL A 199 21.95 -11.79 -3.81
C VAL A 199 20.49 -11.47 -4.12
N ILE A 200 19.59 -12.44 -3.94
CA ILE A 200 18.15 -12.23 -4.14
C ILE A 200 17.62 -11.19 -3.14
N LEU A 201 18.00 -11.28 -1.87
CA LEU A 201 17.57 -10.35 -0.82
C LEU A 201 17.95 -8.91 -1.17
N GLU A 202 19.19 -8.68 -1.59
CA GLU A 202 19.64 -7.35 -2.00
C GLU A 202 18.81 -6.83 -3.17
N GLN A 203 18.62 -7.64 -4.22
CA GLN A 203 17.81 -7.26 -5.38
C GLN A 203 16.33 -7.02 -5.02
N LEU A 204 15.77 -7.78 -4.08
CA LEU A 204 14.41 -7.56 -3.57
C LEU A 204 14.27 -6.23 -2.86
N ILE A 205 15.28 -5.78 -2.09
CA ILE A 205 15.25 -4.44 -1.47
C ILE A 205 15.10 -3.35 -2.55
N TRP A 206 15.84 -3.45 -3.65
CA TRP A 206 15.74 -2.51 -4.77
C TRP A 206 14.34 -2.49 -5.41
N VAL A 207 13.75 -3.67 -5.65
CA VAL A 207 12.42 -3.77 -6.24
C VAL A 207 11.34 -3.28 -5.26
N LEU A 208 11.40 -3.68 -3.99
CA LEU A 208 10.45 -3.25 -2.97
C LEU A 208 10.51 -1.74 -2.70
N LYS A 209 11.68 -1.11 -2.91
CA LYS A 209 11.83 0.35 -2.82
C LYS A 209 10.91 1.09 -3.79
N ILE A 210 10.63 0.52 -4.97
CA ILE A 210 9.69 1.10 -5.95
C ILE A 210 8.32 1.32 -5.32
N PHE A 211 7.80 0.31 -4.61
CA PHE A 211 6.52 0.39 -3.91
C PHE A 211 6.60 1.25 -2.66
N LYS A 212 7.69 1.14 -1.89
CA LYS A 212 7.88 1.92 -0.67
C LYS A 212 7.78 3.42 -0.92
N GLU A 213 8.48 3.93 -1.94
CA GLU A 213 8.49 5.35 -2.29
C GLU A 213 7.07 5.87 -2.61
N VAL A 214 6.27 5.05 -3.29
CA VAL A 214 4.88 5.39 -3.63
C VAL A 214 3.96 5.29 -2.40
N SER A 215 4.09 4.23 -1.60
CA SER A 215 3.34 4.06 -0.35
C SER A 215 3.64 5.18 0.65
N ASP A 216 4.89 5.64 0.73
CA ASP A 216 5.27 6.78 1.58
C ASP A 216 4.64 8.09 1.10
N LEU A 217 4.50 8.29 -0.22
CA LEU A 217 3.77 9.43 -0.79
C LEU A 217 2.30 9.39 -0.39
N PHE A 218 1.60 8.27 -0.65
CA PHE A 218 0.17 8.11 -0.30
C PHE A 218 -0.11 7.96 1.20
N SER A 219 0.95 7.92 2.01
CA SER A 219 0.86 8.00 3.47
C SER A 219 1.01 9.44 3.98
N ARG A 220 1.28 10.45 3.16
CA ARG A 220 1.35 11.83 3.66
C ARG A 220 -0.06 12.29 4.08
N ALA A 221 -0.14 12.93 5.25
CA ALA A 221 -1.37 13.59 5.67
C ALA A 221 -1.52 14.93 4.95
N ASP A 222 -2.76 15.41 4.82
CA ASP A 222 -3.07 16.78 4.41
C ASP A 222 -2.65 17.14 2.97
N GLU A 223 -2.36 16.13 2.13
CA GLU A 223 -2.03 16.31 0.72
C GLU A 223 -3.12 15.68 -0.18
N PRO A 224 -3.75 16.46 -1.09
CA PRO A 224 -4.70 15.93 -2.07
C PRO A 224 -3.98 15.12 -3.14
N LEU A 225 -4.05 13.79 -3.05
CA LEU A 225 -3.23 12.89 -3.88
C LEU A 225 -4.02 12.04 -4.88
N VAL A 226 -5.35 12.18 -4.97
CA VAL A 226 -6.17 11.35 -5.88
C VAL A 226 -5.75 11.47 -7.35
N HIS A 227 -5.29 12.66 -7.75
CA HIS A 227 -4.77 12.92 -9.08
C HIS A 227 -3.39 12.25 -9.36
N GLN A 228 -2.69 11.78 -8.33
CA GLN A 228 -1.41 11.09 -8.44
C GLN A 228 -1.56 9.56 -8.55
N VAL A 229 -2.75 9.00 -8.31
CA VAL A 229 -2.96 7.54 -8.31
C VAL A 229 -2.53 6.92 -9.63
N ILE A 230 -3.12 7.34 -10.76
CA ILE A 230 -2.77 6.78 -12.07
C ILE A 230 -1.30 7.04 -12.44
N PRO A 231 -0.74 8.27 -12.33
CA PRO A 231 0.67 8.51 -12.59
C PRO A 231 1.62 7.62 -11.80
N MET A 232 1.34 7.37 -10.53
CA MET A 232 2.20 6.52 -9.69
C MET A 232 2.12 5.04 -10.10
N PHE A 233 0.95 4.54 -10.52
CA PHE A 233 0.84 3.19 -11.09
C PHE A 233 1.59 3.07 -12.43
N VAL A 234 1.46 4.06 -13.32
CA VAL A 234 2.26 4.10 -14.57
C VAL A 234 3.76 4.11 -14.27
N ARG A 235 4.19 4.86 -13.25
CA ARG A 235 5.59 4.90 -12.80
C ARG A 235 6.06 3.55 -12.24
N ILE A 236 5.25 2.89 -11.41
CA ILE A 236 5.52 1.54 -10.89
C ILE A 236 5.69 0.58 -12.06
N ARG A 237 4.72 0.55 -12.99
CA ARG A 237 4.76 -0.29 -14.19
C ARG A 237 6.06 -0.09 -14.97
N ARG A 238 6.44 1.15 -15.29
CA ARG A 238 7.67 1.45 -16.04
C ARG A 238 8.92 0.88 -15.34
N ARG A 239 9.03 1.07 -14.03
CA ARG A 239 10.18 0.55 -13.25
C ARG A 239 10.17 -0.97 -13.17
N LEU A 240 9.01 -1.61 -13.00
CA LEU A 240 8.88 -3.07 -13.02
C LEU A 240 9.18 -3.67 -14.40
N GLU A 241 8.80 -3.00 -15.48
CA GLU A 241 9.15 -3.41 -16.84
C GLU A 241 10.65 -3.36 -17.07
N ALA A 242 11.34 -2.34 -16.56
CA ALA A 242 12.80 -2.25 -16.61
C ALA A 242 13.45 -3.41 -15.83
N VAL A 243 12.94 -3.73 -14.64
CA VAL A 243 13.39 -4.89 -13.83
C VAL A 243 13.16 -6.21 -14.58
N ARG A 244 11.98 -6.39 -15.20
CA ARG A 244 11.66 -7.61 -15.97
C ARG A 244 12.57 -7.77 -17.20
N LYS A 245 12.80 -6.68 -17.94
CA LYS A 245 13.66 -6.67 -19.13
C LYS A 245 15.11 -6.96 -18.75
N ASP A 246 15.60 -6.34 -17.68
CA ASP A 246 16.99 -6.46 -17.20
C ASP A 246 17.99 -6.33 -18.35
N GLU A 247 18.03 -5.16 -18.97
CA GLU A 247 18.85 -4.92 -20.17
C GLU A 247 20.34 -5.18 -19.91
N GLN A 248 20.79 -5.02 -18.67
CA GLN A 248 22.18 -5.26 -18.26
C GLN A 248 22.45 -6.72 -17.87
N GLY A 249 21.44 -7.58 -17.78
CA GLY A 249 21.58 -9.00 -17.47
C GLY A 249 22.12 -9.28 -16.06
N ARG A 250 21.85 -8.40 -15.08
CA ARG A 250 22.41 -8.49 -13.73
C ARG A 250 21.44 -9.07 -12.71
N LEU A 251 20.16 -9.16 -13.04
CA LEU A 251 19.12 -9.55 -12.12
C LEU A 251 18.90 -11.05 -12.15
N HIS A 252 18.65 -11.60 -10.96
CA HIS A 252 18.34 -13.00 -10.79
C HIS A 252 17.04 -13.33 -11.54
N PRO A 253 16.95 -14.48 -12.25
CA PRO A 253 15.76 -14.87 -13.01
C PRO A 253 14.45 -14.78 -12.23
N LEU A 254 14.49 -15.13 -10.94
CA LEU A 254 13.31 -15.05 -10.07
C LEU A 254 12.87 -13.62 -9.73
N VAL A 255 13.80 -12.66 -9.65
CA VAL A 255 13.46 -11.25 -9.43
C VAL A 255 12.76 -10.68 -10.66
N ARG A 256 13.20 -11.08 -11.86
CA ARG A 256 12.56 -10.73 -13.13
C ARG A 256 11.17 -11.36 -13.26
N ALA A 257 11.01 -12.61 -12.84
CA ALA A 257 9.71 -13.28 -12.76
C ALA A 257 8.78 -12.60 -11.73
N ALA A 258 9.29 -12.25 -10.54
CA ALA A 258 8.52 -11.53 -9.53
C ALA A 258 8.05 -10.16 -10.03
N ALA A 259 8.89 -9.42 -10.76
CA ALA A 259 8.49 -8.17 -11.40
C ALA A 259 7.37 -8.37 -12.43
N HIS A 260 7.38 -9.49 -13.19
CA HIS A 260 6.27 -9.83 -14.08
C HIS A 260 4.99 -10.15 -13.29
N SER A 261 5.07 -10.89 -12.18
CA SER A 261 3.91 -11.15 -11.32
C SER A 261 3.28 -9.84 -10.82
N ALA A 262 4.11 -8.87 -10.39
CA ALA A 262 3.64 -7.55 -10.01
C ALA A 262 2.98 -6.79 -11.17
N LEU A 263 3.47 -6.92 -12.40
CA LEU A 263 2.86 -6.33 -13.60
C LEU A 263 1.48 -6.92 -13.91
N LEU A 264 1.25 -8.22 -13.66
CA LEU A 264 -0.07 -8.84 -13.82
C LEU A 264 -1.08 -8.24 -12.85
N VAL A 265 -0.68 -8.02 -11.60
CA VAL A 265 -1.50 -7.36 -10.58
C VAL A 265 -1.77 -5.90 -10.97
N ASP A 266 -0.74 -5.18 -11.40
CA ASP A 266 -0.85 -3.80 -11.87
C ASP A 266 -1.81 -3.66 -13.06
N ASN A 267 -1.82 -4.60 -14.01
CA ASN A 267 -2.80 -4.63 -15.11
C ASN A 267 -4.23 -4.74 -14.59
N LYS A 268 -4.50 -5.65 -13.64
CA LYS A 268 -5.83 -5.79 -13.03
C LYS A 268 -6.31 -4.49 -12.37
N TYR A 269 -5.41 -3.76 -11.70
CA TYR A 269 -5.74 -2.46 -11.11
C TYR A 269 -5.95 -1.38 -12.16
N MET A 270 -5.14 -1.33 -13.21
CA MET A 270 -5.32 -0.37 -14.31
C MET A 270 -6.64 -0.58 -15.06
N ASP A 271 -7.07 -1.84 -15.23
CA ASP A 271 -8.39 -2.15 -15.76
C ASP A 271 -9.50 -1.66 -14.82
N ALA A 272 -9.35 -1.87 -13.51
CA ALA A 272 -10.31 -1.36 -12.53
C ALA A 272 -10.36 0.18 -12.47
N PHE A 273 -9.24 0.86 -12.71
CA PHE A 273 -9.21 2.32 -12.81
C PHE A 273 -9.91 2.83 -14.07
N ALA A 274 -9.94 2.06 -15.16
CA ALA A 274 -10.69 2.43 -16.35
C ALA A 274 -12.20 2.49 -16.08
N ASP A 275 -12.70 1.69 -15.13
CA ASP A 275 -14.11 1.69 -14.72
C ASP A 275 -14.46 2.82 -13.72
N SER A 276 -13.46 3.55 -13.20
CA SER A 276 -13.64 4.63 -12.21
C SER A 276 -13.28 6.00 -12.77
N GLU A 277 -14.29 6.83 -13.04
CA GLU A 277 -14.11 8.16 -13.61
C GLU A 277 -13.36 9.12 -12.66
N VAL A 278 -13.39 8.89 -11.35
CA VAL A 278 -12.84 9.79 -10.33
C VAL A 278 -11.36 10.08 -10.54
N TYR A 279 -10.56 9.04 -10.79
CA TYR A 279 -9.12 9.19 -10.96
C TYR A 279 -8.76 9.94 -12.24
N TRP A 280 -9.48 9.67 -13.33
CA TRP A 280 -9.26 10.31 -14.63
C TRP A 280 -9.73 11.77 -14.65
N ILE A 281 -10.86 12.07 -13.98
CA ILE A 281 -11.34 13.44 -13.80
C ILE A 281 -10.34 14.24 -12.97
N ALA A 282 -9.91 13.71 -11.81
CA ALA A 282 -8.93 14.37 -10.97
C ALA A 282 -7.60 14.63 -11.71
N LEU A 283 -7.18 13.68 -12.55
CA LEU A 283 -5.99 13.80 -13.37
C LEU A 283 -6.12 14.92 -14.43
N GLY A 284 -7.24 14.95 -15.15
CA GLY A 284 -7.53 15.93 -16.20
C GLY A 284 -7.71 17.35 -15.68
N LEU A 285 -8.15 17.50 -14.42
CA LEU A 285 -8.28 18.78 -13.72
C LEU A 285 -6.94 19.32 -13.18
N PHE A 286 -5.83 18.62 -13.40
CA PHE A 286 -4.55 18.98 -12.81
C PHE A 286 -3.44 19.18 -13.84
N THR A 287 -2.75 18.13 -14.27
CA THR A 287 -1.48 18.24 -15.01
C THR A 287 -1.50 17.62 -16.40
N TYR A 288 -2.29 16.58 -16.63
CA TYR A 288 -2.28 15.85 -17.89
C TYR A 288 -3.46 16.34 -18.71
N LYS A 289 -3.23 17.32 -19.61
CA LYS A 289 -4.22 17.73 -20.61
C LYS A 289 -3.79 17.20 -21.96
N ALA A 290 -4.67 16.46 -22.61
CA ALA A 290 -4.54 16.10 -24.02
C ALA A 290 -5.88 16.37 -24.71
N SER A 291 -5.82 17.01 -25.88
CA SER A 291 -7.01 17.39 -26.66
C SER A 291 -7.86 16.19 -27.09
N SER A 292 -7.26 14.99 -27.08
CA SER A 292 -7.83 13.70 -27.46
C SER A 292 -8.17 12.77 -26.29
N GLY A 293 -8.03 13.22 -25.03
CA GLY A 293 -8.16 12.40 -23.83
C GLY A 293 -6.82 11.93 -23.27
N VAL A 294 -6.75 11.70 -21.96
CA VAL A 294 -5.54 11.26 -21.26
C VAL A 294 -5.55 9.74 -21.18
N ASP A 295 -4.51 9.10 -21.72
CA ASP A 295 -4.28 7.66 -21.58
C ASP A 295 -2.96 7.38 -20.87
N ALA A 296 -2.72 6.11 -20.52
CA ALA A 296 -1.50 5.72 -19.82
C ALA A 296 -0.22 5.99 -20.64
N ALA A 297 -0.30 5.97 -21.97
CA ALA A 297 0.84 6.23 -22.85
C ALA A 297 1.27 7.71 -22.79
N THR A 298 0.29 8.62 -22.81
CA THR A 298 0.49 10.06 -22.67
C THR A 298 1.14 10.38 -21.32
N ILE A 299 0.63 9.78 -20.24
CA ILE A 299 1.19 9.95 -18.89
C ILE A 299 2.63 9.45 -18.83
N ASN A 300 2.91 8.30 -19.43
CA ASN A 300 4.25 7.73 -19.42
C ASN A 300 5.27 8.63 -20.12
N LEU A 301 4.92 9.23 -21.27
CA LEU A 301 5.78 10.16 -21.99
C LEU A 301 6.09 11.40 -21.14
N GLN A 302 5.06 12.00 -20.54
CA GLN A 302 5.24 13.18 -19.69
C GLN A 302 6.05 12.87 -18.41
N LEU A 303 5.89 11.68 -17.82
CA LEU A 303 6.74 11.23 -16.69
C LEU A 303 8.20 10.97 -17.09
N GLN A 304 8.49 10.70 -18.36
CA GLN A 304 9.87 10.60 -18.85
C GLN A 304 10.48 11.99 -19.00
N GLU A 305 9.75 12.92 -19.62
CA GLU A 305 10.14 14.33 -19.74
C GLU A 305 10.41 14.96 -18.35
N GLU A 306 9.56 14.71 -17.35
CA GLU A 306 9.71 15.23 -15.98
C GLU A 306 10.95 14.72 -15.23
N GLU A 307 11.38 13.47 -15.47
CA GLU A 307 12.58 12.92 -14.84
C GLU A 307 13.86 13.45 -15.51
N GLU A 308 13.79 13.75 -16.81
CA GLU A 308 14.89 14.34 -17.60
C GLU A 308 15.03 15.86 -17.36
N GLU A 309 13.94 16.60 -17.14
CA GLU A 309 13.93 18.05 -16.85
C GLU A 309 14.40 18.42 -15.42
N SER A 310 14.88 17.45 -14.63
CA SER A 310 15.27 17.68 -13.24
C SER A 310 16.57 18.49 -13.04
N GLU A 311 17.19 19.05 -14.10
CA GLU A 311 18.36 19.95 -13.98
C GLU A 311 18.31 21.30 -14.72
N ASP A 312 17.32 21.66 -15.54
CA ASP A 312 17.41 22.94 -16.28
C ASP A 312 16.13 23.79 -16.35
N GLU A 313 16.39 25.09 -16.42
CA GLU A 313 15.52 26.23 -16.18
C GLU A 313 14.49 26.51 -17.28
N TRP A 314 13.19 26.45 -16.97
CA TRP A 314 12.19 27.37 -17.54
C TRP A 314 10.94 27.47 -16.64
N ILE A 315 10.44 28.69 -16.40
CA ILE A 315 9.20 28.96 -15.64
C ILE A 315 8.14 29.43 -16.63
N PRO A 316 7.08 28.66 -16.92
CA PRO A 316 5.90 29.22 -17.54
C PRO A 316 5.08 29.96 -16.47
N ASN A 317 4.84 31.24 -16.74
CA ASN A 317 4.06 32.17 -15.91
C ASN A 317 2.70 31.60 -15.49
N ASN A 318 2.37 31.76 -14.20
CA ASN A 318 1.00 31.63 -13.64
C ASN A 318 0.09 32.74 -14.21
N ARG A 319 -0.19 32.73 -15.53
CA ARG A 319 -1.20 33.62 -16.10
C ARG A 319 -2.60 33.04 -15.81
N PRO A 320 -3.54 33.83 -15.28
CA PRO A 320 -4.93 33.41 -15.21
C PRO A 320 -5.44 33.00 -16.60
N LEU A 321 -6.34 32.01 -16.64
CA LEU A 321 -6.99 31.53 -17.87
C LEU A 321 -7.52 32.74 -18.65
N ARG A 322 -7.03 32.95 -19.89
CA ARG A 322 -7.44 34.10 -20.71
C ARG A 322 -8.95 34.06 -20.93
N GLN A 323 -9.59 35.23 -20.78
CA GLN A 323 -11.01 35.45 -21.04
C GLN A 323 -11.38 34.97 -22.46
N SER A 324 -12.03 33.82 -22.54
CA SER A 324 -12.74 33.34 -23.72
C SER A 324 -14.17 33.00 -23.32
N ALA A 325 -15.07 32.94 -24.31
CA ALA A 325 -16.51 33.11 -24.14
C ALA A 325 -17.27 32.01 -23.37
N ASP A 326 -16.59 31.05 -22.74
CA ASP A 326 -17.19 30.16 -21.74
C ASP A 326 -16.12 29.59 -20.78
N VAL A 327 -15.58 30.44 -19.91
CA VAL A 327 -14.51 30.10 -18.94
C VAL A 327 -14.96 29.15 -17.81
N ASN A 328 -16.26 28.82 -17.74
CA ASN A 328 -16.82 27.82 -16.81
C ASN A 328 -17.02 26.44 -17.47
N SER A 329 -16.94 26.32 -18.80
CA SER A 329 -17.06 25.03 -19.49
C SER A 329 -15.79 24.19 -19.32
N ILE A 330 -15.98 22.91 -18.99
CA ILE A 330 -14.89 21.92 -18.92
C ILE A 330 -14.21 21.77 -20.29
N GLU A 331 -14.96 21.87 -21.39
CA GLU A 331 -14.44 21.81 -22.75
C GLU A 331 -13.51 22.99 -23.07
N THR A 332 -13.81 24.19 -22.57
CA THR A 332 -12.92 25.35 -22.69
C THR A 332 -11.64 25.12 -21.90
N TYR A 333 -11.75 24.60 -20.67
CA TYR A 333 -10.58 24.31 -19.84
C TYR A 333 -9.67 23.24 -20.45
N LEU A 334 -10.23 22.16 -20.99
CA LEU A 334 -9.46 21.08 -21.63
C LEU A 334 -8.70 21.54 -22.88
N ARG A 335 -9.10 22.67 -23.50
CA ARG A 335 -8.40 23.29 -24.64
C ARG A 335 -7.30 24.26 -24.22
N THR A 336 -7.16 24.56 -22.93
CA THR A 336 -6.09 25.43 -22.43
C THR A 336 -4.81 24.66 -22.19
N GLU A 337 -3.68 25.37 -22.13
CA GLU A 337 -2.38 24.76 -21.83
C GLU A 337 -2.41 24.00 -20.48
N PRO A 338 -1.70 22.86 -20.38
CA PRO A 338 -1.52 22.15 -19.12
C PRO A 338 -1.03 23.07 -18.01
N VAL A 339 -1.52 22.87 -16.78
CA VAL A 339 -1.01 23.63 -15.63
C VAL A 339 0.34 23.04 -15.26
N SER A 340 1.37 23.87 -15.17
CA SER A 340 2.71 23.40 -14.79
C SER A 340 2.72 22.91 -13.34
N GLN A 341 3.30 21.73 -13.09
CA GLN A 341 3.35 21.17 -11.74
C GLN A 341 4.17 22.03 -10.78
N LYS A 342 5.20 22.72 -11.29
CA LYS A 342 5.95 23.75 -10.55
C LYS A 342 5.07 24.92 -10.15
N GLY A 343 4.21 25.42 -11.05
CA GLY A 343 3.27 26.51 -10.77
C GLY A 343 2.28 26.14 -9.67
N VAL A 344 1.81 24.90 -9.64
CA VAL A 344 0.95 24.39 -8.55
C VAL A 344 1.72 24.30 -7.24
N ARG A 345 2.92 23.71 -7.24
CA ARG A 345 3.73 23.62 -6.02
C ARG A 345 3.97 25.00 -5.42
N LEU A 346 4.24 26.00 -6.26
CA LEU A 346 4.38 27.41 -5.84
C LEU A 346 3.06 28.01 -5.33
N ALA A 347 1.91 27.61 -5.90
CA ALA A 347 0.60 27.99 -5.37
C ALA A 347 0.27 27.33 -4.02
N GLY A 348 1.04 26.33 -3.58
CA GLY A 348 0.81 25.57 -2.35
C GLY A 348 -0.08 24.35 -2.53
N GLY A 349 -0.15 23.79 -3.74
CA GLY A 349 -0.83 22.53 -4.03
C GLY A 349 -2.11 22.67 -4.88
N PRO A 350 -2.69 21.52 -5.31
CA PRO A 350 -3.82 21.48 -6.25
C PRO A 350 -5.04 22.25 -5.75
N LEU A 351 -5.41 22.04 -4.48
CA LEU A 351 -6.59 22.69 -3.89
C LEU A 351 -6.42 24.20 -3.79
N LYS A 352 -5.23 24.66 -3.38
CA LYS A 352 -4.94 26.10 -3.24
C LYS A 352 -4.84 26.81 -4.59
N TYR A 353 -4.34 26.12 -5.61
CA TYR A 353 -4.38 26.58 -6.99
C TYR A 353 -5.84 26.83 -7.43
N TRP A 354 -6.72 25.83 -7.27
CA TRP A 354 -8.12 25.97 -7.67
C TRP A 354 -8.91 26.96 -6.81
N ASP A 355 -8.61 27.10 -5.52
CA ASP A 355 -9.20 28.13 -4.65
C ASP A 355 -8.83 29.56 -5.09
N THR A 356 -7.58 29.74 -5.54
CA THR A 356 -7.16 31.01 -6.16
C THR A 356 -7.93 31.28 -7.45
N GLN A 357 -8.09 30.26 -8.30
CA GLN A 357 -8.84 30.39 -9.56
C GLN A 357 -10.34 30.67 -9.35
N LYS A 358 -10.93 30.07 -8.30
CA LYS A 358 -12.30 30.35 -7.85
C LYS A 358 -12.46 31.82 -7.45
N SER A 359 -11.47 32.38 -6.76
CA SER A 359 -11.47 33.77 -6.29
C SER A 359 -11.35 34.79 -7.44
N LEU A 360 -10.80 34.39 -8.59
CA LEU A 360 -10.63 35.25 -9.77
C LEU A 360 -11.89 35.36 -10.66
N MET A 361 -13.06 34.93 -10.15
CA MET A 361 -14.42 34.98 -10.73
C MET A 361 -14.63 34.28 -12.09
N SER A 362 -13.57 34.01 -12.85
CA SER A 362 -13.64 33.57 -14.25
C SER A 362 -13.99 32.08 -14.40
N CYS A 363 -13.77 31.24 -13.38
CA CYS A 363 -14.00 29.79 -13.45
C CYS A 363 -14.61 29.21 -12.15
N SER A 364 -15.51 29.95 -11.48
CA SER A 364 -16.01 29.61 -10.12
C SER A 364 -16.66 28.22 -10.02
N ASP A 365 -17.41 27.79 -11.04
CA ASP A 365 -18.10 26.50 -11.01
C ASP A 365 -17.17 25.33 -11.33
N LEU A 366 -16.30 25.50 -12.33
CA LEU A 366 -15.25 24.54 -12.65
C LEU A 366 -14.26 24.37 -11.50
N ALA A 367 -13.87 25.47 -10.85
CA ALA A 367 -12.98 25.44 -9.70
C ALA A 367 -13.61 24.74 -8.50
N ARG A 368 -14.91 24.92 -8.27
CA ARG A 368 -15.65 24.17 -7.23
C ARG A 368 -15.68 22.68 -7.56
N PHE A 369 -16.01 22.32 -8.80
CA PHE A 369 -15.97 20.95 -9.29
C PHE A 369 -14.58 20.31 -9.12
N ALA A 370 -13.51 21.05 -9.42
CA ALA A 370 -12.15 20.57 -9.21
C ALA A 370 -11.79 20.36 -7.75
N ILE A 371 -12.18 21.28 -6.86
CA ILE A 371 -11.99 21.11 -5.41
C ILE A 371 -12.73 19.86 -4.89
N ASP A 372 -13.96 19.62 -5.34
CA ASP A 372 -14.76 18.47 -4.92
C ASP A 372 -14.09 17.14 -5.29
N TYR A 373 -13.55 17.02 -6.51
CA TYR A 373 -12.84 15.80 -6.93
C TYR A 373 -11.45 15.68 -6.30
N LEU A 374 -10.67 16.76 -6.27
CA LEU A 374 -9.28 16.73 -5.78
C LEU A 374 -9.18 16.56 -4.26
N SER A 375 -10.24 16.87 -3.52
CA SER A 375 -10.32 16.63 -2.07
C SER A 375 -10.62 15.17 -1.71
N ALA A 376 -10.96 14.32 -2.69
CA ALA A 376 -11.14 12.90 -2.43
C ALA A 376 -9.83 12.25 -1.94
N PRO A 377 -9.88 11.43 -0.88
CA PRO A 377 -8.71 10.74 -0.38
C PRO A 377 -8.24 9.69 -1.39
N ALA A 378 -6.92 9.62 -1.62
CA ALA A 378 -6.33 8.63 -2.51
C ALA A 378 -6.18 7.25 -1.84
N SER A 379 -6.16 7.20 -0.51
CA SER A 379 -5.94 6.00 0.29
C SER A 379 -6.78 6.01 1.57
N SER A 380 -7.00 4.84 2.16
CA SER A 380 -7.63 4.70 3.48
C SER A 380 -6.70 5.05 4.64
N VAL A 381 -5.47 5.50 4.38
CA VAL A 381 -4.44 5.70 5.42
C VAL A 381 -4.87 6.74 6.46
N GLU A 382 -5.58 7.79 6.06
CA GLU A 382 -6.11 8.79 7.00
C GLU A 382 -7.15 8.18 7.96
N VAL A 383 -8.02 7.31 7.43
CA VAL A 383 -9.01 6.57 8.23
C VAL A 383 -8.32 5.57 9.16
N GLU A 384 -7.31 4.85 8.68
CA GLU A 384 -6.50 3.93 9.50
C GLU A 384 -5.72 4.65 10.61
N ARG A 385 -5.24 5.88 10.34
CA ARG A 385 -4.63 6.76 11.34
C ARG A 385 -5.64 7.19 12.38
N ALA A 386 -6.86 7.54 11.98
CA ALA A 386 -7.94 7.87 12.91
C ALA A 386 -8.26 6.66 13.80
N PHE A 387 -8.41 5.45 13.25
CA PHE A 387 -8.66 4.24 14.04
C PHE A 387 -7.49 3.88 14.98
N SER A 388 -6.26 3.96 14.49
CA SER A 388 -5.05 3.73 15.30
C SER A 388 -4.96 4.73 16.45
N CYS A 389 -5.30 5.99 16.19
CA CYS A 389 -5.40 7.03 17.22
C CYS A 389 -6.51 6.72 18.22
N GLY A 390 -7.69 6.30 17.75
CA GLY A 390 -8.84 5.95 18.59
C GLY A 390 -8.48 4.89 19.62
N ARG A 391 -7.77 3.83 19.20
CA ARG A 391 -7.26 2.80 20.11
C ARG A 391 -6.36 3.35 21.22
N LEU A 392 -5.54 4.37 20.92
CA LEU A 392 -4.70 5.04 21.93
C LEU A 392 -5.50 5.97 22.86
N MET A 393 -6.68 6.41 22.44
CA MET A 393 -7.54 7.32 23.23
C MET A 393 -8.49 6.58 24.17
N THR A 394 -8.78 5.31 23.89
CA THR A 394 -9.42 4.39 24.84
C THR A 394 -8.34 3.84 25.76
N ASN A 395 -8.22 4.43 26.97
CA ASN A 395 -7.36 3.84 27.98
C ASN A 395 -7.88 2.43 28.34
N HIS A 396 -6.98 1.48 28.62
CA HIS A 396 -7.33 0.13 29.08
C HIS A 396 -8.13 0.11 30.39
N LEU A 397 -8.23 1.24 31.11
CA LEU A 397 -9.06 1.41 32.31
C LEU A 397 -10.39 2.15 32.04
N GLN A 398 -10.63 2.63 30.81
CA GLN A 398 -11.83 3.39 30.42
C GLN A 398 -12.88 2.47 29.77
N HIS A 399 -13.31 1.43 30.49
CA HIS A 399 -14.26 0.42 29.98
C HIS A 399 -15.72 0.92 29.83
N GLN A 400 -16.02 2.16 30.24
CA GLN A 400 -17.39 2.73 30.21
C GLN A 400 -17.51 4.00 29.38
N MET A 401 -16.65 4.20 28.37
CA MET A 401 -16.81 5.33 27.46
C MET A 401 -17.97 5.06 26.49
N SER A 402 -18.98 5.94 26.49
CA SER A 402 -20.08 5.84 25.53
C SER A 402 -19.59 6.07 24.09
N SER A 403 -20.34 5.56 23.11
CA SER A 403 -20.00 5.71 21.69
C SER A 403 -19.97 7.18 21.27
N GLU A 404 -20.86 7.99 21.82
CA GLU A 404 -21.00 9.43 21.57
C GLU A 404 -19.79 10.19 22.15
N THR A 405 -19.37 9.83 23.36
CA THR A 405 -18.19 10.41 24.01
C THR A 405 -16.92 10.09 23.23
N PHE A 406 -16.80 8.86 22.74
CA PHE A 406 -15.70 8.44 21.88
C PHE A 406 -15.68 9.22 20.56
N GLN A 407 -16.83 9.32 19.87
CA GLN A 407 -16.96 10.10 18.63
C GLN A 407 -16.61 11.58 18.83
N ALA A 408 -17.11 12.20 19.91
CA ALA A 408 -16.81 13.60 20.24
C ALA A 408 -15.30 13.80 20.50
N LYS A 409 -14.65 12.88 21.23
CA LYS A 409 -13.19 12.92 21.44
C LYS A 409 -12.41 12.79 20.13
N MET A 410 -12.83 11.87 19.26
CA MET A 410 -12.22 11.68 17.94
C MET A 410 -12.35 12.95 17.08
N ALA A 411 -13.54 13.56 17.05
CA ALA A 411 -13.80 14.80 16.31
C ALA A 411 -12.97 15.98 16.84
N LEU A 412 -13.00 16.23 18.15
CA LEU A 412 -12.22 17.30 18.78
C LEU A 412 -10.73 17.17 18.49
N ARG A 413 -10.19 15.95 18.55
CA ARG A 413 -8.80 15.70 18.17
C ARG A 413 -8.53 15.99 16.70
N SER A 414 -9.43 15.57 15.80
CA SER A 414 -9.29 15.85 14.38
C SER A 414 -9.34 17.34 14.06
N TRP A 415 -10.06 18.14 14.86
CA TRP A 415 -10.15 19.58 14.67
C TRP A 415 -8.99 20.34 15.30
N TYR A 416 -8.32 19.79 16.30
CA TYR A 416 -7.23 20.46 17.00
C TYR A 416 -6.11 20.87 16.05
N LYS A 417 -5.65 22.13 16.15
CA LYS A 417 -4.69 22.81 15.26
C LYS A 417 -5.17 23.02 13.83
N THR A 418 -6.43 22.77 13.53
CA THR A 418 -7.07 23.16 12.26
C THR A 418 -7.79 24.50 12.44
N PRO A 419 -8.25 25.15 11.35
CA PRO A 419 -9.11 26.34 11.46
C PRO A 419 -10.41 26.11 12.26
N LEU A 420 -10.84 24.86 12.47
CA LEU A 420 -12.03 24.52 13.26
C LEU A 420 -11.80 24.55 14.77
N LEU A 421 -10.57 24.29 15.23
CA LEU A 421 -10.17 24.39 16.63
C LEU A 421 -8.67 24.68 16.70
N ARG A 422 -8.30 25.96 16.78
CA ARG A 422 -6.89 26.35 16.71
C ARG A 422 -6.15 26.03 18.00
N ASP A 423 -6.83 26.25 19.12
CA ASP A 423 -6.31 26.04 20.47
C ASP A 423 -7.39 25.56 21.43
N VAL A 424 -6.97 24.82 22.47
CA VAL A 424 -7.88 24.29 23.50
C VAL A 424 -8.58 25.42 24.28
N SER A 425 -7.99 26.61 24.36
CA SER A 425 -8.60 27.77 25.02
C SER A 425 -9.92 28.21 24.36
N GLU A 426 -10.09 27.97 23.05
CA GLU A 426 -11.35 28.27 22.33
C GLU A 426 -12.51 27.40 22.87
N LEU A 427 -12.23 26.19 23.36
CA LEU A 427 -13.23 25.33 24.00
C LEU A 427 -13.68 25.88 25.35
N ALA A 428 -12.78 26.52 26.10
CA ALA A 428 -13.12 27.10 27.40
C ALA A 428 -14.13 28.25 27.26
N THR A 429 -14.05 29.03 26.17
CA THR A 429 -15.06 30.02 25.82
C THR A 429 -16.40 29.38 25.46
N VAL A 430 -16.41 28.39 24.56
CA VAL A 430 -17.65 27.71 24.13
C VAL A 430 -18.35 27.01 25.32
N LEU A 431 -17.60 26.28 26.15
CA LEU A 431 -18.12 25.62 27.34
C LEU A 431 -18.55 26.64 28.41
N GLY A 432 -17.79 27.73 28.57
CA GLY A 432 -18.09 28.79 29.52
C GLY A 432 -19.37 29.57 29.18
N ASP A 433 -19.71 29.68 27.89
CA ASP A 433 -20.97 30.25 27.44
C ASP A 433 -22.12 29.24 27.58
N HIS A 434 -21.89 27.96 27.28
CA HIS A 434 -22.90 26.91 27.46
C HIS A 434 -23.29 26.68 28.92
N ILE A 435 -22.34 26.78 29.86
CA ILE A 435 -22.62 26.68 31.31
C ILE A 435 -23.46 27.88 31.81
N ARG A 436 -23.42 29.03 31.13
CA ARG A 436 -24.24 30.21 31.49
C ARG A 436 -25.65 30.14 30.91
N ASP A 437 -25.86 29.34 29.87
CA ASP A 437 -27.17 29.14 29.23
C ASP A 437 -27.98 27.97 29.84
N ILE A 438 -27.40 27.18 30.74
CA ILE A 438 -28.12 26.20 31.56
C ILE A 438 -28.82 26.95 32.68
N ASP A 439 -30.16 27.03 32.64
CA ASP A 439 -30.96 27.63 33.71
C ASP A 439 -30.69 26.87 35.02
N PRO A 440 -30.26 27.53 36.11
CA PRO A 440 -29.94 26.84 37.37
C PRO A 440 -31.15 26.19 38.08
N ASN A 441 -32.34 26.16 37.45
CA ASN A 441 -33.57 25.54 37.96
C ASN A 441 -34.18 24.44 37.05
N GLU A 442 -33.51 23.99 35.98
CA GLU A 442 -33.77 22.69 35.34
C GLU A 442 -32.81 21.61 35.88
#